data_AF-A0A7X6J8A5-F1
#
_entry.id   AF-A0A7X6J8A5-F1
#
_cell.length_a   1.000
_cell.length_b   1.000
_cell.length_c   1.000
_cell.angle_alpha   90.00
_cell.angle_beta   90.00
_cell.angle_gamma   90.00
#
_symmetry.space_group_name_H-M   'P 1'
#
loop_
_entity.id
_entity.type
_entity.pdbx_description
1 polymer ?
#
loop_
_entity_poly.entity_id
_entity_poly.type
_entity_poly.pdbx_seq_one_letter_code
_entity_poly.pdbx_strand_id
1 'polypeptide(L)'
;MADAIQKPGNAAPGAKAASGAYTPAGVSPNRRARRKYTVRLWAVRHSRFLEWFYHRFADAFLLLHPLWKKIGYDRVERPITFVERNVKGFLFDCRMCGQCALSSTGMSCPMNCPKQLRNGPCGGVRANGNCEVEPDMPCVWVQAWNGSRNMIQGDAILKVQKPVNQSLRETSSWLRVTAEAAAAREAAKKEA
;
A
#
# COMPACT_ATOMS: atom_id res chain seq x y z
N MET A 1 -29.33 -6.83 5.20
CA MET A 1 -29.58 -5.99 4.00
C MET A 1 -28.56 -6.40 2.94
N ALA A 2 -29.04 -6.87 1.79
CA ALA A 2 -28.33 -7.73 0.86
C ALA A 2 -27.09 -7.08 0.22
N ASP A 3 -26.01 -7.85 0.18
CA ASP A 3 -24.75 -7.58 -0.51
C ASP A 3 -24.96 -7.51 -2.03
N ALA A 4 -25.25 -6.32 -2.55
CA ALA A 4 -25.15 -6.08 -3.98
C ALA A 4 -23.65 -6.09 -4.37
N ILE A 5 -23.21 -7.15 -5.04
CA ILE A 5 -22.02 -7.10 -5.89
C ILE A 5 -22.27 -5.95 -6.87
N GLN A 6 -21.48 -4.87 -6.80
CA GLN A 6 -21.58 -3.80 -7.79
C GLN A 6 -21.25 -4.41 -9.15
N LYS A 7 -22.28 -4.58 -9.99
CA LYS A 7 -22.10 -4.77 -11.43
C LYS A 7 -21.26 -3.60 -11.97
N PRO A 8 -20.37 -3.82 -12.96
CA PRO A 8 -19.72 -2.71 -13.64
C PRO A 8 -20.80 -1.71 -14.07
N GLY A 9 -20.68 -0.46 -13.63
CA GLY A 9 -21.74 0.52 -13.84
C GLY A 9 -21.94 0.78 -15.33
N ASN A 10 -23.18 0.65 -15.80
CA ASN A 10 -23.62 0.84 -17.20
C ASN A 10 -23.53 2.31 -17.68
N ALA A 11 -22.85 3.18 -16.95
CA ALA A 11 -22.69 4.57 -17.31
C ALA A 11 -21.62 4.68 -18.41
N ALA A 12 -22.07 5.03 -19.62
CA ALA A 12 -21.20 5.53 -20.67
C ALA A 12 -20.41 6.76 -20.17
N PRO A 13 -19.17 6.98 -20.65
CA PRO A 13 -18.39 8.15 -20.29
C PRO A 13 -19.20 9.43 -20.57
N GLY A 14 -19.36 10.27 -19.56
CA GLY A 14 -19.98 11.58 -19.73
C GLY A 14 -19.08 12.47 -20.58
N ALA A 15 -19.64 13.08 -21.63
CA ALA A 15 -18.94 14.09 -22.43
C ALA A 15 -18.56 15.29 -21.55
N LYS A 16 -17.31 15.77 -21.67
CA LYS A 16 -16.85 17.01 -21.03
C LYS A 16 -16.57 18.08 -22.08
N ALA A 17 -16.76 19.34 -21.68
CA ALA A 17 -16.57 20.52 -22.52
C ALA A 17 -15.17 20.55 -23.15
N ALA A 18 -15.11 20.90 -24.43
CA ALA A 18 -13.88 20.93 -25.22
C ALA A 18 -12.95 22.06 -24.75
N SER A 19 -11.74 21.71 -24.34
CA SER A 19 -10.67 22.67 -24.03
C SER A 19 -9.45 22.39 -24.91
N GLY A 20 -9.41 23.02 -26.09
CA GLY A 20 -8.22 23.11 -26.94
C GLY A 20 -7.99 21.94 -27.92
N ALA A 21 -6.77 21.90 -28.49
CA ALA A 21 -6.40 21.08 -29.64
C ALA A 21 -6.22 19.56 -29.36
N TYR A 22 -6.36 19.13 -28.11
CA TYR A 22 -6.29 17.72 -27.73
C TYR A 22 -7.52 17.36 -26.90
N THR A 23 -8.38 16.50 -27.44
CA THR A 23 -9.51 15.93 -26.71
C THR A 23 -9.21 14.45 -26.45
N PRO A 24 -8.94 14.04 -25.19
CA PRO A 24 -8.74 12.62 -24.90
C PRO A 24 -10.06 11.87 -25.16
N ALA A 25 -10.00 10.76 -25.90
CA ALA A 25 -11.16 9.93 -26.27
C ALA A 25 -11.95 9.36 -25.06
N GLY A 26 -11.36 9.43 -23.87
CA GLY A 26 -11.96 9.13 -22.59
C GLY A 26 -10.88 9.10 -21.52
N VAL A 27 -11.21 9.50 -20.30
CA VAL A 27 -10.43 9.09 -19.13
C VAL A 27 -11.05 7.80 -18.63
N SER A 28 -10.25 6.73 -18.56
CA SER A 28 -10.68 5.53 -17.85
C SER A 28 -11.14 5.97 -16.46
N PRO A 29 -12.42 5.76 -16.07
CA PRO A 29 -12.74 5.82 -14.67
C PRO A 29 -11.97 4.65 -14.07
N ASN A 30 -10.83 4.94 -13.43
CA ASN A 30 -10.08 3.99 -12.64
C ASN A 30 -10.98 3.62 -11.45
N ARG A 31 -12.04 2.85 -11.71
CA ARG A 31 -13.07 2.46 -10.75
C ARG A 31 -12.44 1.38 -9.89
N ARG A 32 -11.65 1.82 -8.91
CA ARG A 32 -11.23 0.98 -7.78
C ARG A 32 -12.51 0.44 -7.12
N ALA A 33 -12.61 -0.87 -6.99
CA ALA A 33 -13.78 -1.52 -6.40
C ALA A 33 -14.05 -0.99 -4.97
N ARG A 34 -15.25 -0.42 -4.72
CA ARG A 34 -15.62 0.21 -3.43
C ARG A 34 -15.49 -0.71 -2.21
N ARG A 35 -15.61 -2.04 -2.37
CA ARG A 35 -15.52 -2.99 -1.24
C ARG A 35 -14.16 -2.96 -0.52
N LYS A 36 -13.08 -2.65 -1.23
CA LYS A 36 -11.74 -2.53 -0.63
C LYS A 36 -11.51 -1.20 0.09
N TYR A 37 -12.38 -0.21 -0.16
CA TYR A 37 -12.23 1.13 0.40
C TYR A 37 -12.64 1.21 1.87
N THR A 38 -13.72 0.55 2.27
CA THR A 38 -14.19 0.54 3.68
C THR A 38 -13.18 -0.16 4.59
N VAL A 39 -12.66 -1.32 4.15
CA VAL A 39 -11.62 -2.07 4.87
C VAL A 39 -10.33 -1.26 4.97
N ARG A 40 -9.92 -0.59 3.89
CA ARG A 40 -8.75 0.30 3.90
C ARG A 40 -8.91 1.46 4.89
N LEU A 41 -10.07 2.12 4.90
CA LEU A 41 -10.33 3.19 5.87
C LEU A 41 -10.38 2.67 7.30
N TRP A 42 -10.93 1.47 7.51
CA TRP A 42 -10.88 0.80 8.80
C TRP A 42 -9.44 0.57 9.24
N ALA A 43 -8.57 0.10 8.33
CA ALA A 43 -7.16 -0.11 8.62
C ALA A 43 -6.43 1.19 9.00
N VAL A 44 -6.70 2.30 8.31
CA VAL A 44 -6.15 3.62 8.66
C VAL A 44 -6.61 4.09 10.04
N ARG A 45 -7.90 3.91 10.36
CA ARG A 45 -8.47 4.26 11.68
C ARG A 45 -7.90 3.41 12.81
N HIS A 46 -7.58 2.13 12.54
CA HIS A 46 -7.01 1.19 13.51
C HIS A 46 -5.49 1.02 13.33
N SER A 47 -4.82 2.04 12.80
CA SER A 47 -3.40 2.00 12.43
C SER A 47 -2.48 1.68 13.60
N ARG A 48 -2.79 2.14 14.82
CA ARG A 48 -2.04 1.78 16.04
C ARG A 48 -2.05 0.28 16.34
N PHE A 49 -3.23 -0.34 16.24
CA PHE A 49 -3.37 -1.78 16.46
C PHE A 49 -2.63 -2.56 15.37
N LEU A 50 -2.78 -2.14 14.11
CA LEU A 50 -2.11 -2.76 12.98
C LEU A 50 -0.59 -2.56 13.00
N GLU A 51 -0.10 -1.45 13.54
CA GLU A 51 1.33 -1.21 13.77
C GLU A 51 1.87 -2.19 14.80
N TRP A 52 1.21 -2.32 15.95
CA TRP A 52 1.56 -3.32 16.96
C TRP A 52 1.60 -4.73 16.35
N PHE A 53 0.55 -5.10 15.61
CA PHE A 53 0.47 -6.40 14.94
C PHE A 53 1.59 -6.58 13.91
N TYR A 54 1.87 -5.54 13.10
CA TYR A 54 2.93 -5.57 12.10
C TYR A 54 4.29 -5.80 12.74
N HIS A 55 4.61 -5.12 13.85
CA HIS A 55 5.87 -5.31 14.55
C HIS A 55 5.98 -6.72 15.14
N ARG A 56 4.93 -7.23 15.80
CA ARG A 56 4.92 -8.60 16.33
C ARG A 56 5.06 -9.65 15.23
N PHE A 57 4.36 -9.45 14.12
CA PHE A 57 4.48 -10.32 12.95
C PHE A 57 5.88 -10.26 12.35
N ALA A 58 6.45 -9.06 12.18
CA ALA A 58 7.79 -8.89 11.64
C ALA A 58 8.87 -9.53 12.52
N ASP A 59 8.77 -9.38 13.84
CA ASP A 59 9.69 -10.01 14.81
C ASP A 59 9.62 -11.53 14.73
N ALA A 60 8.40 -12.09 14.73
CA ALA A 60 8.18 -13.54 14.61
C ALA A 60 8.71 -14.08 13.26
N PHE A 61 8.43 -13.38 12.17
CA PHE A 61 8.85 -13.79 10.83
C PHE A 61 10.38 -13.70 10.64
N LEU A 62 11.03 -12.74 11.31
CA LEU A 62 12.47 -12.60 11.38
C LEU A 62 13.12 -13.68 12.24
N LEU A 63 12.47 -14.12 13.32
CA LEU A 63 12.93 -15.28 14.11
C LEU A 63 12.92 -16.57 13.27
N LEU A 64 11.95 -16.69 12.35
CA LEU A 64 11.87 -17.81 11.40
C LEU A 64 12.87 -17.69 10.22
N HIS A 65 13.64 -16.61 10.11
CA HIS A 65 14.63 -16.40 9.04
C HIS A 65 15.59 -17.58 8.79
N PRO A 66 16.17 -18.22 9.82
CA PRO A 66 17.06 -19.37 9.63
C PRO A 66 16.36 -20.55 8.95
N LEU A 67 15.05 -20.72 9.17
CA LEU A 67 14.26 -21.77 8.51
C LEU A 67 14.05 -21.46 7.03
N TRP A 68 13.71 -20.21 6.70
CA TRP A 68 13.58 -19.77 5.31
C TRP A 68 14.89 -19.95 4.53
N LYS A 69 16.03 -19.64 5.17
CA LYS A 69 17.37 -19.84 4.61
C LYS A 69 17.69 -21.32 4.39
N LYS A 70 17.29 -22.22 5.31
CA LYS A 70 17.48 -23.68 5.18
C LYS A 70 16.60 -24.31 4.09
N ILE A 71 15.35 -23.87 3.96
CA ILE A 71 14.40 -24.40 2.95
C ILE A 71 14.72 -23.86 1.53
N GLY A 72 15.26 -22.64 1.47
CA GLY A 72 15.55 -21.89 0.25
C GLY A 72 14.43 -20.90 -0.07
N TYR A 73 14.79 -19.65 -0.34
CA TYR A 73 13.85 -18.56 -0.61
C TYR A 73 12.95 -18.83 -1.82
N ASP A 74 13.50 -19.44 -2.88
CA ASP A 74 12.77 -19.74 -4.12
C ASP A 74 11.56 -20.68 -3.89
N ARG A 75 11.69 -21.61 -2.94
CA ARG A 75 10.63 -22.59 -2.64
C ARG A 75 9.51 -21.99 -1.80
N VAL A 76 9.84 -21.06 -0.90
CA VAL A 76 8.86 -20.41 -0.01
C VAL A 76 8.24 -19.16 -0.62
N GLU A 77 8.83 -18.59 -1.67
CA GLU A 77 8.33 -17.37 -2.30
C GLU A 77 6.91 -17.53 -2.85
N ARG A 78 6.62 -18.58 -3.62
CA ARG A 78 5.30 -18.79 -4.23
C ARG A 78 4.16 -18.86 -3.19
N PRO A 79 4.20 -19.73 -2.17
CA PRO A 79 3.12 -19.80 -1.18
C PRO A 79 3.02 -18.52 -0.36
N ILE A 80 4.15 -17.91 0.03
CA ILE A 80 4.14 -16.68 0.83
C ILE A 80 3.57 -15.51 0.03
N THR A 81 3.96 -15.36 -1.24
CA THR A 81 3.44 -14.33 -2.14
C THR A 81 1.93 -14.48 -2.35
N PHE A 82 1.42 -15.71 -2.44
CA PHE A 82 -0.01 -15.97 -2.52
C PHE A 82 -0.75 -15.51 -1.25
N VAL A 83 -0.25 -15.90 -0.07
CA VAL A 83 -0.84 -15.47 1.21
C VAL A 83 -0.77 -13.94 1.35
N GLU A 84 0.39 -13.34 1.06
CA GLU A 84 0.61 -11.91 1.12
C GLU A 84 -0.38 -11.15 0.22
N ARG A 85 -0.55 -11.61 -1.03
CA ARG A 85 -1.48 -11.00 -2.00
C ARG A 85 -2.91 -10.99 -1.50
N ASN A 86 -3.37 -12.11 -0.93
CA ASN A 86 -4.75 -12.21 -0.43
C ASN A 86 -4.94 -11.36 0.82
N VAL A 87 -4.06 -11.49 1.81
CA VAL A 87 -4.16 -10.77 3.09
C VAL A 87 -4.00 -9.26 2.87
N LYS A 88 -2.94 -8.81 2.19
CA LYS A 88 -2.71 -7.38 1.96
C LYS A 88 -3.64 -6.80 0.91
N GLY A 89 -4.05 -7.59 -0.09
CA GLY A 89 -5.02 -7.19 -1.10
C GLY A 89 -6.39 -6.92 -0.50
N PHE A 90 -6.80 -7.70 0.50
CA PHE A 90 -8.05 -7.49 1.23
C PHE A 90 -7.96 -6.30 2.21
N LEU A 91 -6.92 -6.27 3.06
CA LEU A 91 -6.82 -5.27 4.14
C LEU A 91 -6.48 -3.86 3.64
N PHE A 92 -5.59 -3.74 2.65
CA PHE A 92 -4.99 -2.46 2.27
C PHE A 92 -5.18 -2.07 0.81
N ASP A 93 -5.92 -2.87 0.02
CA ASP A 93 -5.90 -2.82 -1.46
C ASP A 93 -4.48 -2.85 -2.04
N CYS A 94 -3.62 -3.71 -1.49
CA CYS A 94 -2.23 -3.80 -1.92
C CYS A 94 -2.12 -4.16 -3.42
N ARG A 95 -1.22 -3.47 -4.13
CA ARG A 95 -0.92 -3.66 -5.56
C ARG A 95 0.37 -4.44 -5.80
N MET A 96 0.86 -5.17 -4.78
CA MET A 96 2.04 -6.04 -4.86
C MET A 96 3.26 -5.37 -5.52
N CYS A 97 3.62 -4.15 -5.13
CA CYS A 97 4.80 -3.46 -5.66
C CYS A 97 6.15 -4.05 -5.19
N GLY A 98 6.14 -5.13 -4.41
CA GLY A 98 7.34 -5.74 -3.82
C GLY A 98 7.97 -4.93 -2.68
N GLN A 99 7.63 -3.64 -2.53
CA GLN A 99 8.23 -2.70 -1.56
C GLN A 99 7.22 -2.07 -0.60
N CYS A 100 6.85 -2.81 0.45
CA CYS A 100 5.88 -2.36 1.44
C CYS A 100 6.35 -1.10 2.19
N ALA A 101 5.45 -0.13 2.36
CA ALA A 101 5.68 1.11 3.12
C ALA A 101 4.61 1.37 4.20
N LEU A 102 3.71 0.39 4.45
CA LEU A 102 2.52 0.57 5.31
C LEU A 102 2.86 1.03 6.74
N SER A 103 3.95 0.52 7.30
CA SER A 103 4.45 0.89 8.64
C SER A 103 4.97 2.33 8.71
N SER A 104 5.32 2.93 7.57
CA SER A 104 5.67 4.36 7.52
C SER A 104 4.44 5.19 7.17
N THR A 105 3.54 4.69 6.32
CA THR A 105 2.44 5.47 5.72
C THR A 105 1.09 5.30 6.42
N GLY A 106 1.06 5.16 7.75
CA GLY A 106 -0.21 5.17 8.49
C GLY A 106 -1.17 4.03 8.11
N MET A 107 -0.64 2.87 7.68
CA MET A 107 -1.42 1.75 7.15
C MET A 107 -2.22 2.06 5.85
N SER A 108 -1.88 3.16 5.17
CA SER A 108 -2.41 3.51 3.85
C SER A 108 -1.41 3.17 2.76
N CYS A 109 -1.75 2.25 1.85
CA CYS A 109 -0.82 1.84 0.78
C CYS A 109 -0.68 2.96 -0.28
N PRO A 110 0.53 3.50 -0.54
CA PRO A 110 0.73 4.60 -1.49
C PRO A 110 0.44 4.20 -2.94
N MET A 111 0.50 2.92 -3.27
CA MET A 111 0.15 2.40 -4.60
C MET A 111 -1.33 2.55 -4.95
N ASN A 112 -2.17 2.89 -3.96
CA ASN A 112 -3.55 3.29 -4.19
C ASN A 112 -3.68 4.72 -4.72
N CYS A 113 -2.61 5.50 -4.79
CA CYS A 113 -2.63 6.79 -5.45
C CYS A 113 -2.72 6.56 -6.98
N PRO A 114 -3.59 7.27 -7.73
CA PRO A 114 -3.62 7.20 -9.19
C PRO A 114 -2.26 7.50 -9.83
N LYS A 115 -1.48 8.36 -9.16
CA LYS A 115 -0.13 8.75 -9.57
C LYS A 115 0.97 7.83 -9.02
N GLN A 116 0.62 6.84 -8.20
CA GLN A 116 1.55 5.88 -7.57
C GLN A 116 2.72 6.54 -6.81
N LEU A 117 2.49 7.74 -6.26
CA LEU A 117 3.49 8.49 -5.51
C LEU A 117 3.66 7.90 -4.10
N ARG A 118 4.90 7.56 -3.74
CA ARG A 118 5.25 7.10 -2.38
C ARG A 118 5.41 8.24 -1.38
N ASN A 119 5.75 9.42 -1.87
CA ASN A 119 5.93 10.64 -1.09
C ASN A 119 4.84 11.64 -1.51
N GLY A 120 4.30 12.39 -0.55
CA GLY A 120 3.28 13.39 -0.84
C GLY A 120 3.29 14.55 0.16
N PRO A 121 2.29 15.46 0.08
CA PRO A 121 1.23 15.50 -0.92
C PRO A 121 1.79 15.94 -2.28
N CYS A 122 1.09 15.60 -3.36
CA CYS A 122 1.46 16.03 -4.71
C CYS A 122 0.95 17.44 -5.08
N GLY A 123 0.46 18.22 -4.12
CA GLY A 123 -0.21 19.51 -4.36
C GLY A 123 -1.66 19.38 -4.87
N GLY A 124 -2.01 18.28 -5.55
CA GLY A 124 -3.34 18.01 -6.09
C GLY A 124 -4.39 17.53 -5.07
N VAL A 125 -4.32 17.98 -3.82
CA VAL A 125 -5.32 17.65 -2.79
C VAL A 125 -6.38 18.73 -2.81
N ARG A 126 -7.64 18.34 -3.04
CA ARG A 126 -8.78 19.27 -2.99
C ARG A 126 -9.01 19.76 -1.56
N ALA A 127 -9.69 20.90 -1.42
CA ALA A 127 -10.05 21.49 -0.12
C ALA A 127 -10.84 20.53 0.79
N ASN A 128 -11.59 19.59 0.22
CA ASN A 128 -12.31 18.55 0.95
C ASN A 128 -11.45 17.32 1.33
N GLY A 129 -10.15 17.34 1.06
CA GLY A 129 -9.21 16.23 1.33
C GLY A 129 -9.17 15.15 0.25
N ASN A 130 -9.88 15.31 -0.87
CA ASN A 130 -9.93 14.32 -1.96
C ASN A 130 -8.83 14.51 -3.02
N CYS A 131 -8.56 13.47 -3.81
CA CYS A 131 -7.54 13.49 -4.86
C CYS A 131 -8.03 14.21 -6.11
N GLU A 132 -7.23 15.10 -6.72
CA GLU A 132 -7.57 15.79 -7.98
C GLU A 132 -8.00 14.86 -9.12
N VAL A 133 -7.38 13.68 -9.26
CA VAL A 133 -7.62 12.78 -10.40
C VAL A 133 -8.94 12.04 -10.25
N GLU A 134 -9.28 11.63 -9.02
CA GLU A 134 -10.50 10.88 -8.68
C GLU A 134 -11.25 11.64 -7.57
N PRO A 135 -12.23 12.50 -7.91
CA PRO A 135 -12.88 13.39 -6.94
C PRO A 135 -13.60 12.74 -5.78
N ASP A 136 -14.06 11.50 -5.97
CA ASP A 136 -14.77 10.75 -4.94
C ASP A 136 -13.82 9.97 -4.02
N MET A 137 -12.51 9.97 -4.29
CA MET A 137 -11.51 9.30 -3.47
C MET A 137 -10.85 10.30 -2.51
N PRO A 138 -10.79 10.02 -1.19
CA PRO A 138 -9.88 10.72 -0.30
C PRO A 138 -8.44 10.54 -0.78
N CYS A 139 -7.66 11.60 -0.67
CA CYS A 139 -6.26 11.54 -0.98
C CYS A 139 -5.59 10.47 -0.09
N VAL A 140 -4.93 9.51 -0.74
CA VAL A 140 -4.24 8.40 -0.09
C VAL A 140 -3.21 8.90 0.91
N TRP A 141 -2.59 10.03 0.60
CA TRP A 141 -1.57 10.64 1.45
C TRP A 141 -2.17 11.39 2.65
N VAL A 142 -3.32 12.05 2.49
CA VAL A 142 -4.07 12.59 3.64
C VAL A 142 -4.47 11.46 4.60
N GLN A 143 -4.94 10.32 4.07
CA GLN A 143 -5.25 9.14 4.87
C GLN A 143 -4.01 8.56 5.56
N ALA A 144 -2.88 8.49 4.85
CA ALA A 144 -1.62 8.05 5.43
C ALA A 144 -1.14 8.96 6.56
N TRP A 145 -1.24 10.28 6.39
CA TRP A 145 -0.94 11.24 7.45
C TRP A 145 -1.84 11.02 8.67
N ASN A 146 -3.16 10.93 8.48
CA ASN A 146 -4.11 10.69 9.57
C ASN A 146 -3.82 9.38 10.31
N GLY A 147 -3.53 8.30 9.58
CA GLY A 147 -3.13 7.02 10.20
C GLY A 147 -1.82 7.13 10.96
N SER A 148 -0.83 7.85 10.43
CA SER A 148 0.46 8.05 11.10
C SER A 148 0.33 8.74 12.44
N ARG A 149 -0.61 9.68 12.58
CA ARG A 149 -0.83 10.40 13.84
C ARG A 149 -1.43 9.51 14.93
N ASN A 150 -2.00 8.36 14.56
CA ASN A 150 -2.46 7.35 15.52
C ASN A 150 -1.37 6.34 15.88
N MET A 151 -0.30 6.25 15.08
CA MET A 151 0.80 5.30 15.27
C MET A 151 1.83 5.83 16.28
N ILE A 152 2.52 4.90 16.94
CA ILE A 152 3.64 5.17 17.84
C ILE A 152 4.83 5.71 17.03
N GLN A 153 5.17 5.07 15.90
CA GLN A 153 6.24 5.51 15.00
C GLN A 153 5.70 6.42 13.87
N GLY A 154 4.76 7.30 14.20
CA GLY A 154 4.07 8.16 13.23
C GLY A 154 5.00 9.06 12.40
N ASP A 155 6.14 9.45 12.94
CA ASP A 155 7.10 10.32 12.25
C ASP A 155 7.95 9.60 11.20
N ALA A 156 7.88 8.26 11.13
CA ALA A 156 8.48 7.49 10.04
C ALA A 156 7.98 7.94 8.66
N ILE A 157 6.83 8.62 8.61
CA ILE A 157 6.22 9.14 7.41
C ILE A 157 6.94 10.35 6.80
N LEU A 158 7.74 11.05 7.60
CA LEU A 158 8.59 12.15 7.15
C LEU A 158 9.85 11.65 6.44
N LYS A 159 10.17 10.36 6.59
CA LYS A 159 11.32 9.74 5.92
C LYS A 159 11.01 9.55 4.45
N VAL A 160 11.77 10.26 3.61
CA VAL A 160 11.66 10.19 2.15
C VAL A 160 11.83 8.75 1.68
N GLN A 161 10.81 8.23 1.00
CA GLN A 161 10.82 6.89 0.44
C GLN A 161 11.49 6.90 -0.92
N LYS A 162 12.35 5.91 -1.18
CA LYS A 162 12.93 5.69 -2.51
C LYS A 162 11.82 5.40 -3.54
N PRO A 163 12.03 5.76 -4.83
CA PRO A 163 11.15 5.34 -5.91
C PRO A 163 10.92 3.82 -5.91
N VAL A 164 9.74 3.39 -6.35
CA VAL A 164 9.42 1.96 -6.47
C VAL A 164 10.31 1.35 -7.53
N ASN A 165 11.00 0.27 -7.18
CA ASN A 165 11.65 -0.58 -8.17
C ASN A 165 10.59 -1.50 -8.82
N GLN A 166 10.27 -1.24 -10.08
CA GLN A 166 9.23 -1.98 -10.81
C GLN A 166 9.64 -3.42 -11.15
N SER A 167 10.93 -3.77 -11.12
CA SER A 167 11.37 -5.16 -11.35
C SER A 167 10.94 -6.11 -10.23
N LEU A 168 10.62 -5.57 -9.06
CA LEU A 168 10.18 -6.33 -7.88
C LEU A 168 8.66 -6.50 -7.82
N ARG A 169 7.93 -6.07 -8.83
CA ARG A 169 6.47 -6.15 -8.83
C ARG A 169 6.01 -7.62 -8.81
N GLU A 170 4.89 -7.86 -8.14
CA GLU A 170 4.29 -9.18 -7.90
C GLU A 170 5.11 -10.13 -7.01
N THR A 171 6.24 -9.68 -6.43
CA THR A 171 7.05 -10.46 -5.46
C THR A 171 6.65 -10.20 -4.01
N SER A 172 7.09 -11.07 -3.09
CA SER A 172 6.80 -10.92 -1.66
C SER A 172 7.63 -9.82 -1.01
N SER A 173 6.94 -8.83 -0.42
CA SER A 173 7.62 -7.83 0.40
C SER A 173 7.94 -8.33 1.81
N TRP A 174 7.23 -9.35 2.32
CA TRP A 174 7.55 -9.95 3.62
C TRP A 174 8.93 -10.62 3.60
N LEU A 175 9.19 -11.50 2.64
CA LEU A 175 10.48 -12.19 2.52
C LEU A 175 11.64 -11.21 2.37
N ARG A 176 11.46 -10.16 1.56
CA ARG A 176 12.49 -9.16 1.31
C ARG A 176 12.79 -8.31 2.54
N VAL A 177 11.78 -7.77 3.21
CA VAL A 177 11.99 -6.97 4.44
C VAL A 177 12.68 -7.80 5.51
N THR A 178 12.34 -9.08 5.62
CA THR A 178 12.99 -10.00 6.56
C THR A 178 14.43 -10.31 6.18
N ALA A 179 14.72 -10.52 4.90
CA ALA A 179 16.10 -10.71 4.43
C ALA A 179 16.96 -9.47 4.68
N GLU A 180 16.43 -8.27 4.39
CA GLU A 180 17.10 -6.99 4.66
C GLU A 180 17.35 -6.79 6.17
N ALA A 181 16.36 -7.08 7.02
CA ALA A 181 16.49 -6.98 8.47
C ALA A 181 17.47 -8.00 9.06
N ALA A 182 17.50 -9.23 8.52
CA ALA A 182 18.47 -10.25 8.93
C ALA A 182 19.90 -9.84 8.56
N ALA A 183 20.12 -9.35 7.33
CA ALA A 183 21.42 -8.86 6.88
C ALA A 183 21.92 -7.71 7.75
N ALA A 184 21.05 -6.76 8.12
CA ALA A 184 21.39 -5.67 9.02
C ALA A 184 21.79 -6.16 10.43
N ARG A 185 21.08 -7.15 10.98
CA ARG A 185 21.44 -7.77 12.28
C ARG A 185 22.77 -8.49 12.23
N GLU A 186 23.04 -9.21 11.15
CA GLU A 186 24.32 -9.91 10.95
C GLU A 186 25.49 -8.92 10.80
N ALA A 187 25.30 -7.81 10.09
CA ALA A 187 26.31 -6.75 9.97
C ALA A 187 26.62 -6.10 11.33
N ALA A 188 25.60 -5.71 12.09
CA ALA A 188 25.78 -5.12 13.42
C ALA A 188 26.51 -6.07 14.40
N LYS A 189 26.27 -7.39 14.30
CA LYS A 189 26.99 -8.39 15.11
C LYS A 189 28.46 -8.54 14.71
N LYS A 190 28.83 -8.25 13.47
CA LYS A 190 30.23 -8.29 13.00
C LYS A 190 31.03 -7.05 13.42
N GLU A 191 30.32 -5.94 13.65
CA GLU A 191 30.90 -4.65 14.04
C GLU A 191 31.00 -4.48 15.57
N ALA A 192 30.38 -5.38 16.35
CA ALA A 192 30.39 -5.42 17.81
C ALA A 192 31.37 -6.49 18.33
#